data_AF-A0A2I0WPD8-F1
#
_entry.id   AF-A0A2I0WPD8-F1
#
_cell.length_a   1.000
_cell.length_b   1.000
_cell.length_c   1.000
_cell.angle_alpha   90.00
_cell.angle_beta   90.00
_cell.angle_gamma   90.00
#
_symmetry.space_group_name_H-M   'P 1'
#
loop_
_entity.id
_entity.type
_entity.pdbx_description
1 polymer ?
#
loop_
_entity_poly.entity_id
_entity_poly.type
_entity_poly.pdbx_seq_one_letter_code
_entity_poly.pdbx_strand_id
1 'polypeptide(L)'
;MKKEFNEILDEGTDHCHRQRKPRLQDKRRKMKVRLANKGLGYGEAMMSAERCFSCTTFNILAPIYKRLDKEDQSCRESQYRAYWLNRNQSIIDRLLEERSSIICLQEVWLGNDELVEMYENRLGDAGYMSVKLARTNNRGDGLLTAIRRDCFRVLNYREMLFNDFGDRVAQLLHVESVVPLWQSRNFNIPQEIIIVNTHLLFPHDYTLCIVRLHQVCKILQFVESYQKEHMLNPLPVILCGDWNGSKRGHVYKFLRSQGFVSSYDVAHQYTDSEADAHKWVSHRNHRGNICGVDFIWLLNPTKHKKPLKTSWNEAVFGIMKFLLLRQASLTEDNAFAFLKADSPGDCITFAGFCQALCQLGLTGHPNGLSAAEVDDLWIQADIDGDGVVNYAEFVQRIWNLACSENSEQAVNEESESTNGRGHDSQNFGFDVKNAALFPPEMEKGMWPENYSLSDHAPLTVVFSPVRMFCSQSVC
;
A
#
# COMPACT_ATOMS: atom_id res chain seq x y z
N MET A 1 49.31 -10.08 9.68
CA MET A 1 50.24 -8.97 9.97
C MET A 1 49.45 -7.68 9.84
N LYS A 2 48.90 -7.12 10.93
CA LYS A 2 49.54 -6.21 11.89
C LYS A 2 50.21 -4.98 11.25
N LYS A 3 49.59 -3.82 11.45
CA LYS A 3 50.16 -2.53 11.94
C LYS A 3 49.03 -1.48 11.83
N GLU A 4 48.34 -1.06 12.89
CA GLU A 4 48.77 -0.22 14.02
C GLU A 4 49.54 1.05 13.61
N PHE A 5 48.96 2.21 13.94
CA PHE A 5 49.69 3.30 14.57
C PHE A 5 48.79 3.99 15.63
N ASN A 6 49.34 4.03 16.84
CA ASN A 6 48.86 4.50 18.13
C ASN A 6 48.94 6.04 18.29
N GLU A 7 48.03 6.63 19.08
CA GLU A 7 48.21 7.28 20.42
C GLU A 7 49.09 8.56 20.42
N ILE A 8 48.76 9.61 21.17
CA ILE A 8 48.94 9.84 22.64
C ILE A 8 48.16 11.14 22.96
N LEU A 9 47.23 11.26 23.92
CA LEU A 9 47.27 11.20 25.40
C LEU A 9 47.72 12.49 26.14
N ASP A 10 47.13 12.62 27.34
CA ASP A 10 47.42 13.46 28.51
C ASP A 10 46.86 14.90 28.60
N GLU A 11 46.42 15.42 29.76
CA GLU A 11 45.98 14.89 31.08
C GLU A 11 45.63 16.13 31.97
N GLY A 12 44.88 15.92 33.06
CA GLY A 12 44.95 16.73 34.30
C GLY A 12 43.81 17.76 34.54
N THR A 13 42.78 17.48 35.37
CA THR A 13 42.65 17.44 36.85
C THR A 13 42.23 18.74 37.55
N ASP A 14 41.13 18.60 38.31
CA ASP A 14 40.77 19.19 39.62
C ASP A 14 40.66 20.70 39.85
N HIS A 15 39.48 21.16 40.33
CA HIS A 15 39.28 21.43 41.77
C HIS A 15 37.83 21.80 42.16
N CYS A 16 37.49 21.42 43.39
CA CYS A 16 36.22 21.57 44.11
C CYS A 16 36.18 22.90 44.90
N HIS A 17 35.04 23.59 44.96
CA HIS A 17 34.68 24.35 46.17
C HIS A 17 33.16 24.60 46.35
N ARG A 18 32.67 24.17 47.52
CA ARG A 18 31.40 24.56 48.17
C ARG A 18 31.40 26.05 48.50
N GLN A 19 30.24 26.72 48.46
CA GLN A 19 29.58 27.27 49.67
C GLN A 19 28.28 28.07 49.39
N ARG A 20 27.27 27.75 50.24
CA ARG A 20 26.30 28.62 50.94
C ARG A 20 25.16 29.37 50.20
N LYS A 21 23.94 29.00 50.61
CA LYS A 21 22.68 29.80 50.55
C LYS A 21 22.76 31.04 51.46
N PRO A 22 21.89 32.04 51.23
CA PRO A 22 20.83 32.29 52.20
C PRO A 22 19.44 32.59 51.58
N ARG A 23 18.40 32.34 52.38
CA ARG A 23 16.99 32.77 52.18
C ARG A 23 16.84 34.22 52.64
N LEU A 24 15.91 34.99 52.06
CA LEU A 24 14.99 35.91 52.77
C LEU A 24 13.89 36.50 51.84
N GLN A 25 12.66 36.13 52.18
CA GLN A 25 11.37 36.87 52.20
C GLN A 25 11.01 38.04 51.25
N ASP A 26 9.86 37.83 50.59
CA ASP A 26 8.62 38.64 50.62
C ASP A 26 8.49 39.89 49.73
N LYS A 27 7.50 39.87 48.82
CA LYS A 27 6.44 40.92 48.73
C LYS A 27 5.35 40.59 47.69
N ARG A 28 4.11 40.67 48.20
CA ARG A 28 2.79 40.62 47.56
C ARG A 28 2.62 41.53 46.33
N ARG A 29 1.79 41.08 45.37
CA ARG A 29 0.77 41.93 44.72
C ARG A 29 -0.40 41.08 44.20
N LYS A 30 -1.57 41.24 44.83
CA LYS A 30 -2.87 40.76 44.35
C LYS A 30 -3.41 41.77 43.32
N MET A 31 -3.92 41.30 42.19
CA MET A 31 -4.84 42.07 41.34
C MET A 31 -6.09 41.22 41.09
N LYS A 32 -7.22 41.71 41.61
CA LYS A 32 -8.59 41.27 41.32
C LYS A 32 -8.98 41.86 39.96
N VAL A 33 -9.42 41.03 39.01
CA VAL A 33 -10.12 41.50 37.80
C VAL A 33 -11.52 40.89 37.78
N ARG A 34 -12.47 41.77 37.46
CA ARG A 34 -13.93 41.65 37.55
C ARG A 34 -14.49 40.62 36.57
N LEU A 35 -15.51 39.89 37.02
CA LEU A 35 -16.43 39.13 36.17
C LEU A 35 -17.13 40.07 35.17
N ALA A 36 -17.13 39.68 33.91
CA ALA A 36 -18.10 40.10 32.91
C ALA A 36 -18.75 38.84 32.33
N ASN A 37 -20.03 38.63 32.68
CA ASN A 37 -20.90 37.66 32.02
C ASN A 37 -21.09 38.10 30.56
N LYS A 38 -20.54 37.32 29.63
CA LYS A 38 -21.04 37.23 28.25
C LYS A 38 -21.35 35.78 27.98
N GLY A 39 -22.64 35.48 27.87
CA GLY A 39 -23.11 34.23 27.28
C GLY A 39 -22.54 34.14 25.87
N LEU A 40 -21.62 33.20 25.67
CA LEU A 40 -21.12 32.81 24.37
C LEU A 40 -21.80 31.49 24.02
N GLY A 41 -22.44 31.46 22.86
CA GLY A 41 -23.18 30.33 22.35
C GLY A 41 -22.30 29.09 22.25
N TYR A 42 -22.52 28.16 23.18
CA TYR A 42 -22.01 26.79 23.09
C TYR A 42 -22.86 25.91 22.15
N GLY A 43 -23.82 26.49 21.43
CA GLY A 43 -24.77 25.76 20.57
C GLY A 43 -24.32 25.54 19.12
N GLU A 44 -23.37 26.32 18.59
CA GLU A 44 -22.97 26.23 17.17
C GLU A 44 -21.66 25.46 16.94
N ALA A 45 -20.73 25.45 17.90
CA ALA A 45 -19.47 24.71 17.79
C ALA A 45 -19.63 23.18 17.89
N MET A 46 -20.82 22.69 18.25
CA MET A 46 -21.15 21.27 18.39
C MET A 46 -21.89 20.69 17.15
N MET A 47 -21.96 21.44 16.04
CA MET A 47 -22.77 21.09 14.85
C MET A 47 -21.97 20.66 13.61
N SER A 48 -20.65 20.37 13.70
CA SER A 48 -19.88 19.83 12.57
C SER A 48 -18.64 19.03 12.97
N ALA A 49 -18.76 18.06 13.89
CA ALA A 49 -17.68 17.10 14.07
C ALA A 49 -17.73 16.07 12.94
N GLU A 50 -17.00 16.31 11.85
CA GLU A 50 -16.68 15.28 10.86
C GLU A 50 -16.02 14.10 11.60
N ARG A 51 -16.69 12.95 11.64
CA ARG A 51 -16.13 11.78 12.34
C ARG A 51 -15.13 11.10 11.41
N CYS A 52 -13.87 11.12 11.83
CA CYS A 52 -12.81 10.37 11.17
C CYS A 52 -12.81 8.91 11.64
N PHE A 53 -12.26 8.03 10.82
CA PHE A 53 -11.91 6.67 11.24
C PHE A 53 -10.46 6.38 10.86
N SER A 54 -9.89 5.36 11.50
CA SER A 54 -8.50 4.96 11.27
C SER A 54 -8.38 3.52 10.78
N CYS A 55 -7.37 3.27 9.95
CA CYS A 55 -7.04 1.96 9.41
C CYS A 55 -5.56 1.67 9.62
N THR A 56 -5.23 0.52 10.20
CA THR A 56 -3.86 0.05 10.37
C THR A 56 -3.61 -1.17 9.49
N THR A 57 -2.46 -1.20 8.80
CA THR A 57 -1.93 -2.42 8.18
C THR A 57 -0.63 -2.83 8.85
N PHE A 58 -0.44 -4.12 9.11
CA PHE A 58 0.76 -4.62 9.76
C PHE A 58 1.07 -6.09 9.44
N ASN A 59 2.19 -6.36 8.77
CA ASN A 59 2.75 -7.70 8.67
C ASN A 59 3.42 -8.06 10.02
N ILE A 60 2.85 -9.03 10.73
CA ILE A 60 3.26 -9.35 12.10
C ILE A 60 4.40 -10.37 12.19
N LEU A 61 4.93 -10.83 11.06
CA LEU A 61 5.98 -11.84 10.94
C LEU A 61 5.62 -13.12 11.72
N ALA A 62 5.09 -14.12 11.03
CA ALA A 62 4.66 -15.36 11.69
C ALA A 62 5.83 -16.00 12.47
N PRO A 63 5.62 -16.50 13.70
CA PRO A 63 6.68 -17.15 14.47
C PRO A 63 7.41 -18.30 13.75
N ILE A 64 6.73 -18.96 12.81
CA ILE A 64 7.32 -20.02 11.95
C ILE A 64 8.33 -19.49 10.92
N TYR A 65 8.35 -18.19 10.66
CA TYR A 65 9.29 -17.54 9.74
C TYR A 65 10.38 -16.76 10.45
N LYS A 66 10.10 -16.26 11.66
CA LYS A 66 11.07 -15.51 12.45
C LYS A 66 12.27 -16.38 12.85
N ARG A 67 13.43 -16.03 12.32
CA ARG A 67 14.72 -16.69 12.63
C ARG A 67 15.29 -16.10 13.91
N LEU A 68 15.79 -16.96 14.80
CA LEU A 68 16.42 -16.52 16.05
C LEU A 68 17.95 -16.46 15.97
N ASP A 69 18.53 -17.22 15.05
CA ASP A 69 19.95 -17.32 14.84
C ASP A 69 20.30 -16.92 13.40
N LYS A 70 21.43 -16.21 13.23
CA LYS A 70 21.94 -15.79 11.92
C LYS A 70 22.72 -16.91 11.23
N GLU A 71 23.37 -17.76 12.00
CA GLU A 71 24.16 -18.91 11.55
C GLU A 71 23.27 -20.15 11.43
N ASP A 72 22.42 -20.43 12.42
CA ASP A 72 21.45 -21.53 12.35
C ASP A 72 20.12 -21.09 11.73
N GLN A 73 20.05 -21.28 10.42
CA GLN A 73 18.87 -21.01 9.61
C GLN A 73 17.67 -21.93 9.91
N SER A 74 17.79 -22.96 10.75
CA SER A 74 16.68 -23.85 11.14
C SER A 74 15.96 -23.40 12.42
N CYS A 75 16.63 -22.63 13.26
CA CYS A 75 16.07 -22.14 14.51
C CYS A 75 14.97 -21.10 14.27
N ARG A 76 13.77 -21.35 14.81
CA ARG A 76 12.58 -20.51 14.62
C ARG A 76 11.95 -20.11 15.93
N GLU A 77 11.37 -18.92 15.98
CA GLU A 77 10.64 -18.44 17.16
C GLU A 77 9.50 -19.40 17.55
N SER A 78 8.85 -20.03 16.58
CA SER A 78 7.78 -21.02 16.79
C SER A 78 8.20 -22.20 17.68
N GLN A 79 9.50 -22.49 17.81
CA GLN A 79 10.03 -23.57 18.66
C GLN A 79 10.00 -23.18 20.16
N TYR A 80 9.82 -21.89 20.49
CA TYR A 80 9.93 -21.36 21.85
C TYR A 80 8.67 -20.60 22.25
N ARG A 81 7.73 -21.28 22.92
CA ARG A 81 6.44 -20.72 23.34
C ARG A 81 6.54 -19.37 24.04
N ALA A 82 7.45 -19.23 25.00
CA ALA A 82 7.62 -17.99 25.73
C ALA A 82 7.97 -16.78 24.83
N TYR A 83 8.71 -17.01 23.75
CA TYR A 83 9.19 -15.93 22.87
C TYR A 83 8.07 -15.43 21.97
N TRP A 84 7.43 -16.34 21.22
CA TRP A 84 6.35 -15.92 20.34
C TRP A 84 5.15 -15.40 21.14
N LEU A 85 4.85 -15.96 22.31
CA LEU A 85 3.75 -15.49 23.14
C LEU A 85 3.99 -14.05 23.62
N ASN A 86 5.17 -13.75 24.17
CA ASN A 86 5.50 -12.42 24.67
C ASN A 86 5.51 -11.36 23.54
N ARG A 87 6.09 -11.70 22.39
CA ARG A 87 6.13 -10.79 21.24
C ARG A 87 4.72 -10.49 20.72
N ASN A 88 3.89 -11.51 20.54
CA ASN A 88 2.54 -11.32 20.00
C ASN A 88 1.62 -10.62 21.01
N GLN A 89 1.80 -10.83 22.33
CA GLN A 89 1.15 -9.98 23.35
C GLN A 89 1.53 -8.51 23.18
N SER A 90 2.82 -8.22 23.00
CA SER A 90 3.31 -6.85 22.77
C SER A 90 2.75 -6.23 21.48
N ILE A 91 2.61 -7.03 20.42
CA ILE A 91 1.96 -6.61 19.17
C ILE A 91 0.49 -6.24 19.42
N ILE A 92 -0.26 -7.11 20.10
CA ILE A 92 -1.67 -6.85 20.42
C ILE A 92 -1.82 -5.61 21.30
N ASP A 93 -0.98 -5.46 22.33
CA ASP A 93 -0.98 -4.30 23.21
C ASP A 93 -0.75 -3.00 22.39
N ARG A 94 0.18 -3.03 21.43
CA ARG A 94 0.40 -1.91 20.51
C ARG A 94 -0.82 -1.62 19.63
N LEU A 95 -1.45 -2.64 19.05
CA LEU A 95 -2.64 -2.49 18.22
C LEU A 95 -3.83 -1.92 19.02
N LEU A 96 -3.95 -2.30 20.29
CA LEU A 96 -5.00 -1.82 21.19
C LEU A 96 -4.72 -0.42 21.77
N GLU A 97 -3.45 -0.03 21.87
CA GLU A 97 -3.05 1.35 22.17
C GLU A 97 -3.43 2.29 21.03
N GLU A 98 -3.10 1.93 19.78
CA GLU A 98 -3.47 2.70 18.58
C GLU A 98 -4.99 2.70 18.37
N ARG A 99 -5.64 1.56 18.70
CA ARG A 99 -7.08 1.36 18.69
C ARG A 99 -7.72 1.77 17.36
N SER A 100 -7.15 1.32 16.24
CA SER A 100 -7.67 1.65 14.92
C SER A 100 -9.10 1.17 14.68
N SER A 101 -9.86 1.83 13.81
CA SER A 101 -11.23 1.37 13.50
C SER A 101 -11.22 0.10 12.64
N ILE A 102 -10.18 -0.06 11.82
CA ILE A 102 -9.91 -1.20 10.96
C ILE A 102 -8.45 -1.63 11.21
N ILE A 103 -8.20 -2.93 11.37
CA ILE A 103 -6.86 -3.50 11.50
C ILE A 103 -6.72 -4.63 10.48
N CYS A 104 -5.73 -4.54 9.60
CA CYS A 104 -5.40 -5.53 8.57
C CYS A 104 -4.03 -6.13 8.86
N LEU A 105 -3.99 -7.41 9.23
CA LEU A 105 -2.76 -8.11 9.56
C LEU A 105 -2.39 -9.11 8.46
N GLN A 106 -1.09 -9.23 8.22
CA GLN A 106 -0.46 -10.22 7.36
C GLN A 106 0.48 -11.12 8.17
N GLU A 107 0.74 -12.32 7.67
CA GLU A 107 1.56 -13.35 8.35
C GLU A 107 1.08 -13.70 9.77
N VAL A 108 -0.23 -13.78 9.97
CA VAL A 108 -0.79 -14.33 11.21
C VAL A 108 -0.59 -15.83 11.19
N TRP A 109 0.00 -16.41 12.24
CA TRP A 109 0.26 -17.86 12.32
C TRP A 109 -1.01 -18.63 12.66
N LEU A 110 -1.89 -18.76 11.66
CA LEU A 110 -3.20 -19.41 11.77
C LEU A 110 -3.13 -20.92 12.04
N GLY A 111 -1.98 -21.55 11.79
CA GLY A 111 -1.73 -22.95 12.15
C GLY A 111 -1.47 -23.21 13.64
N ASN A 112 -1.57 -22.19 14.50
CA ASN A 112 -1.43 -22.30 15.95
C ASN A 112 -2.67 -21.76 16.66
N ASP A 113 -3.50 -22.66 17.18
CA ASP A 113 -4.79 -22.31 17.82
C ASP A 113 -4.60 -21.37 19.01
N GLU A 114 -3.54 -21.55 19.80
CA GLU A 114 -3.29 -20.70 20.98
C GLU A 114 -3.02 -19.23 20.59
N LEU A 115 -2.22 -18.99 19.56
CA LEU A 115 -1.97 -17.65 19.04
C LEU A 115 -3.25 -17.07 18.46
N VAL A 116 -4.02 -17.85 17.70
CA VAL A 116 -5.29 -17.40 17.11
C VAL A 116 -6.29 -16.99 18.20
N GLU A 117 -6.50 -17.84 19.21
CA GLU A 117 -7.37 -17.55 20.34
C GLU A 117 -6.92 -16.29 21.10
N MET A 118 -5.61 -16.09 21.27
CA MET A 118 -5.09 -14.88 21.91
C MET A 118 -5.48 -13.60 21.14
N TYR A 119 -5.32 -13.59 19.81
CA TYR A 119 -5.74 -12.45 18.99
C TYR A 119 -7.27 -12.27 19.01
N GLU A 120 -8.03 -13.35 18.83
CA GLU A 120 -9.50 -13.30 18.78
C GLU A 120 -10.10 -12.84 20.10
N ASN A 121 -9.61 -13.34 21.24
CA ASN A 121 -10.10 -12.94 22.56
C ASN A 121 -9.74 -11.49 22.87
N ARG A 122 -8.45 -11.11 22.73
CA ARG A 122 -8.00 -9.75 23.07
C ARG A 122 -8.64 -8.67 22.19
N LEU A 123 -8.76 -8.92 20.88
CA LEU A 123 -9.44 -8.00 19.96
C LEU A 123 -10.96 -8.05 20.18
N GLY A 124 -11.52 -9.23 20.43
CA GLY A 124 -12.94 -9.43 20.73
C GLY A 124 -13.40 -8.64 21.95
N ASP A 125 -12.67 -8.76 23.07
CA ASP A 125 -12.87 -8.04 24.33
C ASP A 125 -12.78 -6.51 24.14
N ALA A 126 -11.92 -6.06 23.22
CA ALA A 126 -11.78 -4.66 22.85
C ALA A 126 -12.85 -4.16 21.85
N GLY A 127 -13.83 -5.01 21.51
CA GLY A 127 -14.98 -4.64 20.68
C GLY A 127 -14.80 -4.87 19.18
N TYR A 128 -13.78 -5.60 18.75
CA TYR A 128 -13.57 -5.92 17.34
C TYR A 128 -14.25 -7.22 16.92
N MET A 129 -14.82 -7.23 15.72
CA MET A 129 -15.14 -8.44 14.98
C MET A 129 -13.98 -8.76 14.04
N SER A 130 -13.49 -9.99 14.06
CA SER A 130 -12.35 -10.41 13.27
C SER A 130 -12.73 -11.50 12.28
N VAL A 131 -12.16 -11.45 11.08
CA VAL A 131 -12.19 -12.52 10.07
C VAL A 131 -10.77 -12.94 9.74
N LYS A 132 -10.54 -14.25 9.57
CA LYS A 132 -9.23 -14.84 9.30
C LYS A 132 -9.26 -15.68 8.02
N LEU A 133 -8.18 -15.67 7.25
CA LEU A 133 -8.05 -16.42 6.01
C LEU A 133 -6.66 -17.01 5.87
N ALA A 134 -6.57 -18.34 5.92
CA ALA A 134 -5.32 -19.07 5.73
C ALA A 134 -4.89 -19.06 4.26
N ARG A 135 -3.58 -19.10 4.03
CA ARG A 135 -3.03 -19.30 2.69
C ARG A 135 -3.39 -20.67 2.14
N THR A 136 -3.46 -20.74 0.82
CA THR A 136 -3.94 -21.91 0.07
C THR A 136 -2.99 -23.12 0.11
N ASN A 137 -1.70 -22.91 0.42
CA ASN A 137 -0.67 -23.94 0.37
C ASN A 137 -0.25 -24.49 1.75
N ASN A 138 -1.09 -24.35 2.78
CA ASN A 138 -0.84 -24.87 4.13
C ASN A 138 0.51 -24.45 4.73
N ARG A 139 1.03 -23.28 4.32
CA ARG A 139 2.24 -22.67 4.89
C ARG A 139 2.11 -22.31 6.38
N GLY A 140 0.89 -22.32 6.92
CA GLY A 140 0.59 -22.09 8.33
C GLY A 140 0.29 -20.64 8.67
N ASP A 141 0.58 -19.69 7.78
CA ASP A 141 0.23 -18.29 7.94
C ASP A 141 -1.01 -17.87 7.13
N GLY A 142 -1.50 -16.66 7.41
CA GLY A 142 -2.62 -16.07 6.70
C GLY A 142 -2.87 -14.62 7.07
N LEU A 143 -4.08 -14.17 6.75
CA LEU A 143 -4.55 -12.81 6.98
C LEU A 143 -5.54 -12.79 8.15
N LEU A 144 -5.56 -11.69 8.88
CA LEU A 144 -6.61 -11.37 9.83
C LEU A 144 -7.04 -9.91 9.62
N THR A 145 -8.34 -9.67 9.47
CA THR A 145 -8.90 -8.32 9.46
C THR A 145 -9.85 -8.17 10.64
N ALA A 146 -9.61 -7.16 11.47
CA ALA A 146 -10.44 -6.82 12.63
C ALA A 146 -11.12 -5.46 12.42
N ILE A 147 -12.43 -5.42 12.64
CA ILE A 147 -13.31 -4.27 12.43
C ILE A 147 -13.97 -3.90 13.76
N ARG A 148 -13.83 -2.65 14.18
CA ARG A 148 -14.41 -2.18 15.44
C ARG A 148 -15.93 -2.00 15.29
N ARG A 149 -16.71 -2.74 16.08
CA ARG A 149 -18.18 -2.84 15.93
C ARG A 149 -18.92 -1.53 16.22
N ASP A 150 -18.31 -0.62 16.97
CA ASP A 150 -18.88 0.70 17.27
C ASP A 150 -18.70 1.72 16.13
N CYS A 151 -17.85 1.39 15.14
CA CYS A 151 -17.57 2.24 13.98
C CYS A 151 -18.20 1.71 12.71
N PHE A 152 -18.13 0.38 12.51
CA PHE A 152 -18.57 -0.25 11.28
C PHE A 152 -19.37 -1.53 11.53
N ARG A 153 -20.41 -1.72 10.73
CA ARG A 153 -21.14 -2.97 10.57
C ARG A 153 -20.62 -3.65 9.31
N VAL A 154 -20.22 -4.90 9.41
CA VAL A 154 -19.83 -5.69 8.23
C VAL A 154 -21.09 -6.20 7.53
N LEU A 155 -21.25 -5.80 6.28
CA LEU A 155 -22.37 -6.19 5.42
C LEU A 155 -22.08 -7.50 4.69
N ASN A 156 -20.84 -7.69 4.25
CA ASN A 156 -20.42 -8.91 3.56
C ASN A 156 -18.92 -9.17 3.73
N TYR A 157 -18.53 -10.43 3.57
CA TYR A 157 -17.15 -10.91 3.56
C TYR A 157 -16.97 -11.90 2.41
N ARG A 158 -15.90 -11.73 1.62
CA ARG A 158 -15.53 -12.64 0.54
C ARG A 158 -14.05 -12.98 0.62
N GLU A 159 -13.76 -14.25 0.38
CA GLU A 159 -12.41 -14.78 0.29
C GLU A 159 -11.95 -14.78 -1.16
N MET A 160 -10.70 -14.36 -1.38
CA MET A 160 -10.05 -14.42 -2.67
C MET A 160 -8.85 -15.36 -2.59
N LEU A 161 -8.89 -16.45 -3.35
CA LEU A 161 -7.83 -17.45 -3.38
C LEU A 161 -7.02 -17.33 -4.68
N PHE A 162 -5.71 -17.22 -4.56
CA PHE A 162 -4.78 -17.20 -5.70
C PHE A 162 -4.18 -18.60 -5.94
N ASN A 163 -5.05 -19.61 -6.04
CA ASN A 163 -4.67 -21.01 -6.33
C ASN A 163 -3.99 -21.18 -7.69
N ASP A 164 -4.27 -20.24 -8.59
CA ASP A 164 -3.74 -20.14 -9.94
C ASP A 164 -2.33 -19.57 -9.98
N PHE A 165 -1.93 -18.72 -9.02
CA PHE A 165 -0.60 -18.12 -9.02
C PHE A 165 -0.14 -17.60 -7.64
N GLY A 166 0.97 -18.15 -7.16
CA GLY A 166 1.72 -17.65 -6.01
C GLY A 166 1.19 -18.04 -4.62
N ASP A 167 0.11 -18.83 -4.54
CA ASP A 167 -0.46 -19.36 -3.30
C ASP A 167 -0.67 -18.30 -2.21
N ARG A 168 -1.25 -17.17 -2.63
CA ARG A 168 -1.63 -16.08 -1.75
C ARG A 168 -3.12 -16.08 -1.52
N VAL A 169 -3.58 -15.15 -0.69
CA VAL A 169 -5.00 -14.88 -0.44
C VAL A 169 -5.23 -13.38 -0.29
N ALA A 170 -6.48 -12.95 -0.48
CA ALA A 170 -6.95 -11.64 -0.08
C ALA A 170 -8.33 -11.74 0.57
N GLN A 171 -8.64 -10.82 1.47
CA GLN A 171 -9.93 -10.69 2.14
C GLN A 171 -10.62 -9.44 1.60
N LEU A 172 -11.87 -9.56 1.13
CA LEU A 172 -12.72 -8.41 0.81
C LEU A 172 -13.81 -8.30 1.89
N LEU A 173 -13.87 -7.14 2.54
CA LEU A 173 -14.93 -6.80 3.48
C LEU A 173 -15.72 -5.61 2.91
N HIS A 174 -17.03 -5.75 2.85
CA HIS A 174 -17.94 -4.66 2.59
C HIS A 174 -18.55 -4.20 3.91
N VAL A 175 -18.30 -2.95 4.30
CA VAL A 175 -18.71 -2.41 5.60
C VAL A 175 -19.53 -1.14 5.45
N GLU A 176 -20.43 -0.90 6.38
CA GLU A 176 -21.20 0.34 6.51
C GLU A 176 -20.87 1.01 7.84
N SER A 177 -20.73 2.33 7.85
CA SER A 177 -20.54 3.06 9.11
C SER A 177 -21.79 2.98 10.00
N VAL A 178 -21.60 2.64 11.28
CA VAL A 178 -22.69 2.52 12.27
C VAL A 178 -23.28 3.87 12.65
N VAL A 179 -22.46 4.92 12.59
CA VAL A 179 -22.89 6.29 12.85
C VAL A 179 -22.51 7.11 11.63
N PRO A 180 -23.41 7.95 11.06
CA PRO A 180 -23.05 8.76 9.91
C PRO A 180 -21.76 9.54 10.18
N LEU A 181 -20.69 9.21 9.44
CA LEU A 181 -19.40 9.92 9.47
C LEU A 181 -19.63 11.38 9.07
N TRP A 182 -20.58 11.58 8.15
CA TRP A 182 -21.17 12.86 7.79
C TRP A 182 -22.57 13.04 8.39
N GLN A 183 -22.76 14.06 9.24
CA GLN A 183 -24.09 14.55 9.62
C GLN A 183 -24.52 15.71 8.71
N SER A 184 -25.39 15.45 7.72
CA SER A 184 -26.02 16.52 6.96
C SER A 184 -27.52 16.43 7.05
N ARG A 185 -28.17 17.58 7.21
CA ARG A 185 -29.61 17.70 7.42
C ARG A 185 -30.47 17.19 6.24
N ASN A 186 -29.89 16.84 5.09
CA ASN A 186 -30.66 16.60 3.87
C ASN A 186 -30.49 15.23 3.21
N PHE A 187 -29.60 14.32 3.63
CA PHE A 187 -29.44 13.02 2.95
C PHE A 187 -28.92 11.90 3.88
N ASN A 188 -29.67 10.79 3.94
CA ASN A 188 -29.22 9.51 4.51
C ASN A 188 -28.58 8.67 3.39
N ILE A 189 -27.36 9.02 2.97
CA ILE A 189 -26.59 8.15 2.08
C ILE A 189 -25.87 7.13 2.97
N PRO A 190 -26.09 5.81 2.78
CA PRO A 190 -25.29 4.77 3.43
C PRO A 190 -23.81 5.01 3.14
N GLN A 191 -23.00 5.07 4.20
CA GLN A 191 -21.57 5.32 4.09
C GLN A 191 -20.86 3.97 4.09
N GLU A 192 -20.87 3.36 2.92
CA GLU A 192 -20.34 2.05 2.62
C GLU A 192 -18.91 2.13 2.09
N ILE A 193 -18.08 1.15 2.45
CA ILE A 193 -16.66 1.08 2.10
C ILE A 193 -16.30 -0.36 1.75
N ILE A 194 -15.50 -0.55 0.71
CA ILE A 194 -14.85 -1.83 0.43
C ILE A 194 -13.44 -1.79 1.01
N ILE A 195 -13.12 -2.74 1.86
CA ILE A 195 -11.79 -2.93 2.46
C ILE A 195 -11.20 -4.22 1.91
N VAL A 196 -9.98 -4.16 1.40
CA VAL A 196 -9.22 -5.35 1.00
C VAL A 196 -7.97 -5.47 1.86
N ASN A 197 -7.72 -6.66 2.40
CA ASN A 197 -6.45 -7.02 3.04
C ASN A 197 -5.75 -8.09 2.20
N THR A 198 -4.46 -7.92 1.91
CA THR A 198 -3.67 -8.89 1.14
C THR A 198 -2.20 -8.93 1.57
N HIS A 199 -1.51 -9.99 1.15
CA HIS A 199 -0.05 -10.12 1.26
C HIS A 199 0.47 -10.71 -0.06
N LEU A 200 1.03 -9.86 -0.91
CA LEU A 200 1.50 -10.26 -2.24
C LEU A 200 2.73 -11.16 -2.18
N LEU A 201 3.03 -11.83 -3.29
CA LEU A 201 4.17 -12.74 -3.39
C LEU A 201 5.51 -12.01 -3.15
N PHE A 202 6.31 -12.56 -2.24
CA PHE A 202 7.65 -12.06 -1.92
C PHE A 202 8.58 -12.06 -3.14
N PRO A 203 9.33 -10.96 -3.42
CA PRO A 203 10.22 -10.82 -4.58
C PRO A 203 11.53 -11.60 -4.41
N HIS A 204 11.52 -12.93 -4.58
CA HIS A 204 12.77 -13.70 -4.62
C HIS A 204 13.61 -13.40 -5.87
N ASP A 205 12.93 -13.12 -6.98
CA ASP A 205 13.52 -12.69 -8.25
C ASP A 205 12.61 -11.65 -8.93
N TYR A 206 13.12 -11.04 -10.00
CA TYR A 206 12.38 -9.99 -10.74
C TYR A 206 11.22 -10.55 -11.58
N THR A 207 11.28 -11.81 -12.01
CA THR A 207 10.26 -12.45 -12.87
C THR A 207 8.94 -12.57 -12.10
N LEU A 208 9.01 -12.74 -10.78
CA LEU A 208 7.85 -12.76 -9.88
C LEU A 208 7.11 -11.40 -9.80
N CYS A 209 7.63 -10.34 -10.40
CA CYS A 209 6.89 -9.07 -10.53
C CYS A 209 5.61 -9.26 -11.36
N ILE A 210 5.66 -10.08 -12.43
CA ILE A 210 4.49 -10.41 -13.25
C ILE A 210 3.42 -11.13 -12.41
N VAL A 211 3.83 -12.11 -11.59
CA VAL A 211 2.93 -12.80 -10.66
C VAL A 211 2.25 -11.83 -9.69
N ARG A 212 3.00 -10.89 -9.11
CA ARG A 212 2.40 -9.86 -8.25
C ARG A 212 1.42 -8.97 -9.01
N LEU A 213 1.73 -8.58 -10.25
CA LEU A 213 0.79 -7.80 -11.06
C LEU A 213 -0.50 -8.62 -11.31
N HIS A 214 -0.42 -9.92 -11.62
CA HIS A 214 -1.61 -10.75 -11.79
C HIS A 214 -2.44 -10.79 -10.51
N GLN A 215 -1.79 -10.88 -9.35
CA GLN A 215 -2.46 -10.79 -8.04
C GLN A 215 -3.21 -9.49 -7.88
N VAL A 216 -2.59 -8.35 -8.20
CA VAL A 216 -3.29 -7.05 -8.12
C VAL A 216 -4.43 -6.96 -9.15
N CYS A 217 -4.23 -7.41 -10.39
CA CYS A 217 -5.29 -7.41 -11.40
C CYS A 217 -6.50 -8.21 -10.96
N LYS A 218 -6.28 -9.41 -10.43
CA LYS A 218 -7.35 -10.26 -9.92
C LYS A 218 -8.05 -9.62 -8.71
N ILE A 219 -7.33 -8.91 -7.82
CA ILE A 219 -7.93 -8.09 -6.75
C ILE A 219 -8.87 -7.03 -7.35
N LEU A 220 -8.40 -6.24 -8.31
CA LEU A 220 -9.21 -5.16 -8.88
C LEU A 220 -10.43 -5.68 -9.65
N GLN A 221 -10.26 -6.75 -10.44
CA GLN A 221 -11.37 -7.41 -11.14
C GLN A 221 -12.42 -7.96 -10.18
N PHE A 222 -11.98 -8.53 -9.04
CA PHE A 222 -12.90 -9.05 -8.04
C PHE A 222 -13.68 -7.93 -7.35
N VAL A 223 -13.02 -6.81 -7.00
CA VAL A 223 -13.70 -5.63 -6.44
C VAL A 223 -14.74 -5.07 -7.42
N GLU A 224 -14.41 -4.98 -8.71
CA GLU A 224 -15.36 -4.54 -9.74
C GLU A 224 -16.52 -5.52 -9.93
N SER A 225 -16.23 -6.82 -9.95
CA SER A 225 -17.25 -7.88 -10.09
C SER A 225 -18.17 -7.92 -8.89
N TYR A 226 -17.64 -7.78 -7.68
CA TYR A 226 -18.40 -7.71 -6.44
C TYR A 226 -19.38 -6.54 -6.45
N GLN A 227 -18.93 -5.34 -6.84
CA GLN A 227 -19.80 -4.17 -6.93
C GLN A 227 -20.92 -4.37 -7.96
N LYS A 228 -20.62 -4.96 -9.13
CA LYS A 228 -21.62 -5.27 -10.16
C LYS A 228 -22.63 -6.33 -9.70
N GLU A 229 -22.15 -7.43 -9.10
CA GLU A 229 -22.99 -8.52 -8.56
C GLU A 229 -24.00 -7.99 -7.55
N HIS A 230 -23.57 -7.06 -6.69
CA HIS A 230 -24.40 -6.47 -5.65
C HIS A 230 -25.10 -5.17 -6.08
N MET A 231 -25.05 -4.80 -7.36
CA MET A 231 -25.67 -3.58 -7.92
C MET A 231 -25.29 -2.31 -7.15
N LEU A 232 -24.05 -2.25 -6.66
CA LEU A 232 -23.53 -1.12 -5.90
C LEU A 232 -23.11 -0.01 -6.87
N ASN A 233 -23.40 1.23 -6.48
CA ASN A 233 -22.70 2.37 -7.06
C ASN A 233 -21.21 2.28 -6.69
N PRO A 234 -20.30 2.89 -7.47
CA PRO A 234 -18.88 2.89 -7.13
C PRO A 234 -18.66 3.37 -5.69
N LEU A 235 -18.15 2.47 -4.85
CA LEU A 235 -17.84 2.74 -3.44
C LEU A 235 -16.37 3.15 -3.29
N PRO A 236 -16.03 3.90 -2.23
CA PRO A 236 -14.63 4.04 -1.84
C PRO A 236 -14.01 2.67 -1.54
N VAL A 237 -12.81 2.46 -2.06
CA VAL A 237 -12.04 1.22 -1.90
C VAL A 237 -10.75 1.53 -1.13
N ILE A 238 -10.51 0.80 -0.06
CA ILE A 238 -9.28 0.84 0.72
C ILE A 238 -8.55 -0.49 0.54
N LEU A 239 -7.34 -0.48 -0.03
CA LEU A 239 -6.50 -1.67 -0.15
C LEU A 239 -5.33 -1.60 0.84
N CYS A 240 -5.31 -2.53 1.78
CA CYS A 240 -4.29 -2.66 2.81
C CYS A 240 -3.42 -3.89 2.55
N GLY A 241 -2.13 -3.80 2.90
CA GLY A 241 -1.30 -4.99 2.94
C GLY A 241 0.19 -4.73 2.85
N ASP A 242 0.92 -5.85 2.89
CA ASP A 242 2.29 -5.95 2.41
C ASP A 242 2.25 -6.24 0.90
N TRP A 243 2.63 -5.24 0.11
CA TRP A 243 2.60 -5.29 -1.35
C TRP A 243 3.88 -5.90 -1.92
N ASN A 244 4.88 -6.15 -1.09
CA ASN A 244 6.15 -6.76 -1.51
C ASN A 244 6.78 -6.05 -2.72
N GLY A 245 6.55 -4.74 -2.82
CA GLY A 245 6.97 -3.88 -3.91
C GLY A 245 7.00 -2.45 -3.44
N SER A 246 8.09 -1.75 -3.71
CA SER A 246 8.26 -0.36 -3.27
C SER A 246 7.61 0.64 -4.22
N LYS A 247 7.67 1.92 -3.85
CA LYS A 247 7.25 3.06 -4.69
C LYS A 247 7.87 3.06 -6.09
N ARG A 248 9.07 2.51 -6.24
CA ARG A 248 9.76 2.37 -7.53
C ARG A 248 9.24 1.23 -8.39
N GLY A 249 8.58 0.25 -7.76
CA GLY A 249 8.15 -0.98 -8.37
C GLY A 249 6.94 -0.82 -9.27
N HIS A 250 6.75 -1.77 -10.17
CA HIS A 250 5.67 -1.77 -11.16
C HIS A 250 4.29 -1.98 -10.53
N VAL A 251 4.21 -2.66 -9.38
CA VAL A 251 2.95 -2.78 -8.62
C VAL A 251 2.44 -1.42 -8.15
N TYR A 252 3.33 -0.56 -7.62
CA TYR A 252 2.98 0.79 -7.20
C TYR A 252 2.48 1.60 -8.42
N LYS A 253 3.28 1.64 -9.48
CA LYS A 253 2.94 2.36 -10.73
C LYS A 253 1.63 1.89 -11.35
N PHE A 254 1.37 0.58 -11.33
CA PHE A 254 0.13 0.00 -11.81
C PHE A 254 -1.08 0.50 -11.01
N LEU A 255 -1.03 0.47 -9.67
CA LEU A 255 -2.10 0.99 -8.83
C LEU A 255 -2.32 2.49 -9.04
N ARG A 256 -1.25 3.28 -9.18
CA ARG A 256 -1.32 4.71 -9.52
C ARG A 256 -2.06 4.94 -10.84
N SER A 257 -1.74 4.16 -11.88
CA SER A 257 -2.41 4.24 -13.19
C SER A 257 -3.91 3.88 -13.14
N GLN A 258 -4.32 3.15 -12.10
CA GLN A 258 -5.72 2.77 -11.83
C GLN A 258 -6.44 3.78 -10.94
N GLY A 259 -5.81 4.92 -10.61
CA GLY A 259 -6.39 6.01 -9.83
C GLY A 259 -6.21 5.90 -8.32
N PHE A 260 -5.50 4.88 -7.82
CA PHE A 260 -5.25 4.74 -6.40
C PHE A 260 -4.21 5.78 -5.92
N VAL A 261 -4.42 6.28 -4.70
CA VAL A 261 -3.46 7.12 -3.99
C VAL A 261 -2.87 6.39 -2.80
N SER A 262 -1.55 6.52 -2.63
CA SER A 262 -0.87 6.05 -1.41
C SER A 262 -1.23 7.01 -0.28
N SER A 263 -1.95 6.53 0.72
CA SER A 263 -2.44 7.42 1.79
C SER A 263 -1.29 8.08 2.56
N TYR A 264 -0.18 7.36 2.75
CA TYR A 264 1.00 7.92 3.41
C TYR A 264 1.60 9.07 2.59
N ASP A 265 1.73 8.90 1.28
CA ASP A 265 2.28 9.94 0.41
C ASP A 265 1.35 11.18 0.36
N VAL A 266 0.02 10.98 0.32
CA VAL A 266 -0.96 12.09 0.37
C VAL A 266 -0.85 12.88 1.67
N ALA A 267 -0.80 12.20 2.82
CA ALA A 267 -0.71 12.86 4.13
C ALA A 267 0.55 13.72 4.29
N HIS A 268 1.65 13.30 3.65
CA HIS A 268 2.96 13.95 3.73
C HIS A 268 3.33 14.81 2.51
N GLN A 269 2.41 14.94 1.54
CA GLN A 269 2.62 15.69 0.30
C GLN A 269 3.85 15.18 -0.49
N TYR A 270 4.04 13.86 -0.53
CA TYR A 270 5.09 13.23 -1.32
C TYR A 270 4.61 12.95 -2.73
N THR A 271 5.50 13.23 -3.68
CA THR A 271 5.32 13.01 -5.12
C THR A 271 5.77 11.61 -5.50
N ASP A 272 5.44 11.15 -6.71
CA ASP A 272 5.91 9.86 -7.23
C ASP A 272 7.40 9.86 -7.64
N SER A 273 8.11 10.96 -7.38
CA SER A 273 9.51 11.13 -7.74
C SER A 273 10.48 10.22 -6.99
N GLU A 274 11.63 9.99 -7.62
CA GLU A 274 12.74 9.23 -7.06
C GLU A 274 13.30 9.81 -5.74
N ALA A 275 13.20 11.13 -5.56
CA ALA A 275 13.63 11.81 -4.35
C ALA A 275 12.76 11.44 -3.13
N ASP A 276 11.49 11.14 -3.36
CA ASP A 276 10.52 10.83 -2.30
C ASP A 276 10.43 9.32 -2.01
N ALA A 277 10.97 8.47 -2.89
CA ALA A 277 10.87 7.01 -2.81
C ALA A 277 11.56 6.37 -1.58
N HIS A 278 12.39 7.13 -0.85
CA HIS A 278 13.15 6.66 0.31
C HIS A 278 12.87 7.43 1.59
N LYS A 279 11.94 8.39 1.56
CA LYS A 279 11.67 9.25 2.72
C LYS A 279 11.13 8.47 3.92
N TRP A 280 10.50 7.33 3.67
CA TRP A 280 10.00 6.42 4.70
C TRP A 280 10.31 4.97 4.33
N VAL A 281 10.34 4.10 5.35
CA VAL A 281 10.52 2.65 5.20
C VAL A 281 9.51 1.91 6.07
N SER A 282 9.14 0.71 5.69
CA SER A 282 8.21 -0.12 6.48
C SER A 282 8.67 -1.55 6.66
N HIS A 283 9.74 -1.99 6.00
CA HIS A 283 10.27 -3.35 6.10
C HIS A 283 11.80 -3.34 6.11
N ARG A 284 12.41 -4.13 7.00
CA ARG A 284 13.82 -4.52 6.96
C ARG A 284 13.94 -6.02 6.71
N ASN A 285 14.37 -6.40 5.51
CA ASN A 285 14.47 -7.81 5.17
C ASN A 285 15.63 -8.52 5.92
N HIS A 286 15.69 -9.85 5.80
CA HIS A 286 16.73 -10.69 6.42
C HIS A 286 18.17 -10.36 5.99
N ARG A 287 18.37 -9.61 4.89
CA ARG A 287 19.68 -9.13 4.42
C ARG A 287 20.03 -7.75 4.98
N GLY A 288 19.15 -7.16 5.79
CA GLY A 288 19.29 -5.82 6.35
C GLY A 288 18.92 -4.69 5.39
N ASN A 289 18.35 -4.99 4.21
CA ASN A 289 17.88 -3.93 3.31
C ASN A 289 16.54 -3.39 3.80
N ILE A 290 16.39 -2.07 3.72
CA ILE A 290 15.19 -1.36 4.16
C ILE A 290 14.43 -0.81 2.96
N CYS A 291 13.10 -0.89 3.01
CA CYS A 291 12.22 -0.35 1.97
C CYS A 291 10.80 -0.12 2.49
N GLY A 292 10.06 0.80 1.87
CA GLY A 292 8.62 0.92 2.06
C GLY A 292 7.88 -0.06 1.15
N VAL A 293 7.14 -1.00 1.73
CA VAL A 293 6.37 -2.04 1.00
C VAL A 293 4.94 -2.21 1.56
N ASP A 294 4.67 -1.65 2.73
CA ASP A 294 3.36 -1.69 3.37
C ASP A 294 2.60 -0.42 2.99
N PHE A 295 1.45 -0.59 2.32
CA PHE A 295 0.66 0.53 1.83
C PHE A 295 -0.80 0.36 2.20
N ILE A 296 -1.43 1.50 2.50
CA ILE A 296 -2.88 1.66 2.54
C ILE A 296 -3.27 2.56 1.37
N TRP A 297 -3.83 1.96 0.33
CA TRP A 297 -4.27 2.65 -0.88
C TRP A 297 -5.71 3.09 -0.75
N LEU A 298 -6.02 4.28 -1.23
CA LEU A 298 -7.38 4.79 -1.33
C LEU A 298 -7.74 5.00 -2.81
N LEU A 299 -8.91 4.50 -3.20
CA LEU A 299 -9.60 4.88 -4.43
C LEU A 299 -10.98 5.38 -4.07
N ASN A 300 -11.21 6.67 -4.30
CA ASN A 300 -12.54 7.24 -4.20
C ASN A 300 -13.35 6.96 -5.47
N PRO A 301 -14.69 6.99 -5.42
CA PRO A 301 -15.55 6.87 -6.59
C PRO A 301 -15.18 7.87 -7.70
N THR A 302 -14.85 7.39 -8.90
CA THR A 302 -14.57 8.23 -10.08
C THR A 302 -15.43 7.82 -11.27
N LYS A 303 -15.72 8.78 -12.16
CA LYS A 303 -16.45 8.52 -13.41
C LYS A 303 -15.58 7.90 -14.49
N HIS A 304 -14.30 8.25 -14.50
CA HIS A 304 -13.34 7.80 -15.51
C HIS A 304 -12.26 6.98 -14.83
N LYS A 305 -12.10 5.74 -15.31
CA LYS A 305 -11.05 4.83 -14.89
C LYS A 305 -10.41 4.25 -16.14
N LYS A 306 -9.08 4.25 -16.16
CA LYS A 306 -8.31 3.64 -17.25
C LYS A 306 -8.62 2.13 -17.32
N PRO A 307 -8.88 1.56 -18.50
CA PRO A 307 -9.12 0.13 -18.62
C PRO A 307 -7.98 -0.69 -18.02
N LEU A 308 -8.32 -1.72 -17.24
CA LEU A 308 -7.34 -2.53 -16.53
C LEU A 308 -6.29 -3.15 -17.48
N LYS A 309 -6.73 -3.58 -18.67
CA LYS A 309 -5.89 -4.14 -19.72
C LYS A 309 -4.83 -3.15 -20.21
N THR A 310 -5.21 -1.88 -20.39
CA THR A 310 -4.26 -0.84 -20.81
C THR A 310 -3.19 -0.61 -19.75
N SER A 311 -3.59 -0.46 -18.48
CA SER A 311 -2.66 -0.33 -17.35
C SER A 311 -1.76 -1.56 -17.16
N TRP A 312 -2.30 -2.75 -17.42
CA TRP A 312 -1.55 -4.00 -17.36
C TRP A 312 -0.42 -4.00 -18.37
N ASN A 313 -0.74 -3.75 -19.64
CA ASN A 313 0.23 -3.72 -20.72
C ASN A 313 1.33 -2.67 -20.48
N GLU A 314 0.96 -1.49 -20.00
CA GLU A 314 1.91 -0.44 -19.60
C GLU A 314 2.84 -0.87 -18.47
N ALA A 315 2.32 -1.56 -17.45
CA ALA A 315 3.14 -2.10 -16.38
C ALA A 315 4.13 -3.16 -16.91
N VAL A 316 3.69 -4.02 -17.83
CA VAL A 316 4.55 -5.03 -18.45
C VAL A 316 5.61 -4.40 -19.34
N PHE A 317 5.28 -3.39 -20.15
CA PHE A 317 6.28 -2.61 -20.91
C PHE A 317 7.29 -1.93 -19.98
N GLY A 318 6.82 -1.40 -18.85
CA GLY A 318 7.70 -0.87 -17.81
C GLY A 318 8.66 -1.93 -17.25
N ILE A 319 8.22 -3.18 -17.08
CA ILE A 319 9.08 -4.29 -16.65
C ILE A 319 10.10 -4.60 -17.75
N MET A 320 9.63 -4.74 -18.98
CA MET A 320 10.48 -5.02 -20.14
C MET A 320 11.58 -3.96 -20.29
N LYS A 321 11.25 -2.67 -20.22
CA LYS A 321 12.22 -1.57 -20.23
C LYS A 321 13.23 -1.70 -19.10
N PHE A 322 12.78 -2.01 -17.88
CA PHE A 322 13.67 -2.21 -16.75
C PHE A 322 14.68 -3.34 -17.00
N LEU A 323 14.25 -4.46 -17.59
CA LEU A 323 15.14 -5.59 -17.89
C LEU A 323 16.11 -5.27 -19.02
N LEU A 324 15.66 -4.59 -20.08
CA LEU A 324 16.52 -4.13 -21.17
C LEU A 324 17.63 -3.20 -20.64
N LEU A 325 17.28 -2.25 -19.78
CA LEU A 325 18.23 -1.30 -19.19
C LEU A 325 19.16 -1.94 -18.16
N ARG A 326 18.64 -2.78 -17.26
CA ARG A 326 19.41 -3.24 -16.09
C ARG A 326 20.06 -4.61 -16.27
N GLN A 327 19.41 -5.52 -16.98
CA GLN A 327 19.91 -6.87 -17.15
C GLN A 327 20.75 -7.00 -18.42
N ALA A 328 20.30 -6.37 -19.51
CA ALA A 328 21.03 -6.40 -20.78
C ALA A 328 21.97 -5.20 -20.95
N SER A 329 21.90 -4.17 -20.09
CA SER A 329 22.72 -2.95 -20.14
C SER A 329 22.68 -2.26 -21.51
N LEU A 330 21.50 -2.27 -22.14
CA LEU A 330 21.32 -1.76 -23.49
C LEU A 330 20.96 -0.27 -23.49
N THR A 331 21.54 0.47 -24.44
CA THR A 331 21.04 1.79 -24.86
C THR A 331 19.73 1.63 -25.62
N GLU A 332 19.05 2.73 -25.93
CA GLU A 332 17.82 2.74 -26.73
C GLU A 332 17.98 2.00 -28.07
N ASP A 333 19.01 2.38 -28.84
CA ASP A 333 19.31 1.75 -30.14
C ASP A 333 19.61 0.24 -29.98
N ASN A 334 20.36 -0.13 -28.94
CA ASN A 334 20.70 -1.52 -28.68
C ASN A 334 19.48 -2.33 -28.21
N ALA A 335 18.52 -1.70 -27.51
CA ALA A 335 17.28 -2.34 -27.09
C ALA A 335 16.34 -2.58 -28.27
N PHE A 336 16.24 -1.61 -29.20
CA PHE A 336 15.52 -1.80 -30.46
C PHE A 336 16.14 -2.94 -31.28
N ALA A 337 17.47 -2.95 -31.44
CA ALA A 337 18.19 -4.02 -32.12
C ALA A 337 17.99 -5.39 -31.46
N PHE A 338 17.97 -5.43 -30.13
CA PHE A 338 17.69 -6.66 -29.37
C PHE A 338 16.29 -7.22 -29.66
N LEU A 339 15.26 -6.36 -29.68
CA LEU A 339 13.88 -6.75 -30.01
C LEU A 339 13.70 -7.14 -31.48
N LYS A 340 14.46 -6.51 -32.37
CA LYS A 340 14.49 -6.82 -33.82
C LYS A 340 15.06 -8.21 -34.10
N ALA A 341 15.95 -8.72 -33.24
CA ALA A 341 16.66 -9.99 -33.42
C ALA A 341 17.34 -10.05 -34.81
N ASP A 342 17.28 -11.19 -35.49
CA ASP A 342 17.91 -11.40 -36.82
C ASP A 342 17.05 -10.91 -37.99
N SER A 343 16.00 -10.11 -37.74
CA SER A 343 15.12 -9.61 -38.80
C SER A 343 15.88 -8.73 -39.80
N PRO A 344 15.73 -8.94 -41.12
CA PRO A 344 16.46 -8.18 -42.13
C PRO A 344 15.97 -6.74 -42.30
N GLY A 345 14.74 -6.41 -41.90
CA GLY A 345 14.16 -5.06 -41.98
C GLY A 345 14.41 -4.22 -40.73
N ASP A 346 14.43 -2.89 -40.83
CA ASP A 346 14.55 -1.96 -39.68
C ASP A 346 13.26 -1.81 -38.87
N CYS A 347 12.64 -2.95 -38.56
CA CYS A 347 11.44 -3.07 -37.76
C CYS A 347 11.50 -4.32 -36.87
N ILE A 348 10.81 -4.25 -35.74
CA ILE A 348 10.58 -5.40 -34.86
C ILE A 348 9.43 -6.20 -35.47
N THR A 349 9.60 -7.51 -35.60
CA THR A 349 8.52 -8.43 -36.00
C THR A 349 7.93 -9.12 -34.78
N PHE A 350 6.71 -9.65 -34.89
CA PHE A 350 6.10 -10.40 -33.79
C PHE A 350 6.97 -11.57 -33.31
N ALA A 351 7.64 -12.27 -34.24
CA ALA A 351 8.57 -13.34 -33.91
C ALA A 351 9.79 -12.84 -33.12
N GLY A 352 10.39 -11.72 -33.55
CA GLY A 352 11.50 -11.09 -32.82
C GLY A 352 11.09 -10.62 -31.42
N PHE A 353 9.89 -10.03 -31.30
CA PHE A 353 9.32 -9.62 -30.03
C PHE A 353 9.12 -10.81 -29.08
N CYS A 354 8.52 -11.91 -29.56
CA CYS A 354 8.35 -13.14 -28.76
C CYS A 354 9.69 -13.72 -28.30
N GLN A 355 10.69 -13.74 -29.19
CA GLN A 355 12.04 -14.20 -28.87
C GLN A 355 12.67 -13.34 -27.78
N ALA A 356 12.56 -12.02 -27.89
CA ALA A 356 13.07 -11.08 -26.89
C ALA A 356 12.39 -11.27 -25.53
N LEU A 357 11.06 -11.41 -25.48
CA LEU A 357 10.35 -11.69 -24.23
C LEU A 357 10.80 -13.01 -23.58
N CYS A 358 11.07 -14.03 -24.39
CA CYS A 358 11.60 -15.30 -23.89
C CYS A 358 13.02 -15.14 -23.35
N GLN A 359 13.89 -14.38 -24.03
CA GLN A 359 15.26 -14.11 -23.59
C GLN A 359 15.32 -13.27 -22.30
N LEU A 360 14.35 -12.37 -22.11
CA LEU A 360 14.20 -11.60 -20.88
C LEU A 360 13.58 -12.40 -19.71
N GLY A 361 13.12 -13.64 -19.98
CA GLY A 361 12.46 -14.47 -18.99
C GLY A 361 11.07 -13.95 -18.60
N LEU A 362 10.37 -13.29 -19.52
CA LEU A 362 8.97 -12.87 -19.34
C LEU A 362 7.98 -13.92 -19.85
N THR A 363 8.43 -14.85 -20.70
CA THR A 363 7.66 -15.98 -21.22
C THR A 363 8.44 -17.29 -21.07
N GLY A 364 7.81 -18.42 -21.39
CA GLY A 364 8.47 -19.73 -21.40
C GLY A 364 8.54 -20.44 -20.04
N HIS A 365 7.84 -19.93 -19.02
CA HIS A 365 7.71 -20.57 -17.72
C HIS A 365 6.30 -20.37 -17.12
N PRO A 366 5.87 -21.18 -16.14
CA PRO A 366 4.49 -21.14 -15.63
C PRO A 366 4.04 -19.80 -15.03
N ASN A 367 4.99 -19.05 -14.47
CA ASN A 367 4.75 -17.75 -13.83
C ASN A 367 4.88 -16.53 -14.77
N GLY A 368 5.02 -16.77 -16.09
CA GLY A 368 5.27 -15.72 -17.09
C GLY A 368 3.99 -15.31 -17.81
N LEU A 369 4.15 -14.42 -18.79
CA LEU A 369 3.05 -13.98 -19.65
C LEU A 369 2.46 -15.16 -20.45
N SER A 370 1.14 -15.22 -20.51
CA SER A 370 0.42 -16.15 -21.37
C SER A 370 0.47 -15.72 -22.84
N ALA A 371 0.17 -16.65 -23.77
CA ALA A 371 0.14 -16.34 -25.20
C ALA A 371 -0.84 -15.19 -25.52
N ALA A 372 -2.04 -15.20 -24.93
CA ALA A 372 -3.02 -14.14 -25.12
C ALA A 372 -2.52 -12.77 -24.62
N GLU A 373 -1.74 -12.74 -23.54
CA GLU A 373 -1.16 -11.49 -23.03
C GLU A 373 -0.02 -10.99 -23.92
N VAL A 374 0.74 -11.89 -24.53
CA VAL A 374 1.77 -11.51 -25.52
C VAL A 374 1.11 -10.92 -26.78
N ASP A 375 0.04 -11.54 -27.26
CA ASP A 375 -0.74 -11.01 -28.39
C ASP A 375 -1.31 -9.63 -28.06
N ASP A 376 -1.86 -9.46 -26.85
CA ASP A 376 -2.40 -8.19 -26.37
C ASP A 376 -1.34 -7.09 -26.23
N LEU A 377 -0.12 -7.46 -25.82
CA LEU A 377 1.02 -6.53 -25.79
C LEU A 377 1.44 -6.14 -27.19
N TRP A 378 1.47 -7.09 -28.12
CA TRP A 378 1.80 -6.81 -29.51
C TRP A 378 0.83 -5.82 -30.15
N ILE A 379 -0.48 -6.07 -30.00
CA ILE A 379 -1.53 -5.17 -30.49
C ILE A 379 -1.41 -3.76 -29.92
N GLN A 380 -0.88 -3.61 -28.70
CA GLN A 380 -0.66 -2.29 -28.11
C GLN A 380 0.66 -1.63 -28.55
N ALA A 381 1.65 -2.42 -28.97
CA ALA A 381 2.93 -1.94 -29.45
C ALA A 381 2.87 -1.48 -30.91
N ASP A 382 2.16 -2.23 -31.75
CA ASP A 382 1.86 -1.95 -33.16
C ASP A 382 0.67 -0.97 -33.23
N ILE A 383 0.96 0.32 -33.40
CA ILE A 383 -0.02 1.40 -33.27
C ILE A 383 -0.87 1.52 -34.53
N ASP A 384 -0.24 1.38 -35.70
CA ASP A 384 -0.93 1.51 -36.99
C ASP A 384 -1.49 0.19 -37.53
N GLY A 385 -1.13 -0.94 -36.91
CA GLY A 385 -1.67 -2.26 -37.22
C GLY A 385 -1.09 -2.85 -38.51
N ASP A 386 0.09 -2.40 -38.94
CA ASP A 386 0.74 -2.89 -40.15
C ASP A 386 1.44 -4.26 -39.97
N GLY A 387 1.46 -4.77 -38.74
CA GLY A 387 2.01 -6.09 -38.39
C GLY A 387 3.50 -6.06 -38.05
N VAL A 388 4.13 -4.88 -37.96
CA VAL A 388 5.49 -4.68 -37.45
C VAL A 388 5.51 -3.53 -36.45
N VAL A 389 6.57 -3.42 -35.65
CA VAL A 389 6.78 -2.27 -34.76
C VAL A 389 8.00 -1.51 -35.26
N ASN A 390 7.78 -0.31 -35.78
CA ASN A 390 8.84 0.57 -36.24
C ASN A 390 9.52 1.30 -35.07
N TYR A 391 10.62 2.02 -35.35
CA TYR A 391 11.38 2.70 -34.29
C TYR A 391 10.54 3.76 -33.54
N ALA A 392 9.68 4.50 -34.25
CA ALA A 392 8.86 5.53 -33.62
C ALA A 392 7.83 4.91 -32.66
N GLU A 393 7.21 3.80 -33.05
CA GLU A 393 6.27 3.06 -32.20
C GLU A 393 6.95 2.44 -30.99
N PHE A 394 8.13 1.83 -31.18
CA PHE A 394 8.96 1.33 -30.08
C PHE A 394 9.26 2.45 -29.08
N VAL A 395 9.71 3.61 -29.57
CA VAL A 395 10.00 4.74 -28.72
C VAL A 395 8.73 5.20 -28.00
N GLN A 396 7.58 5.26 -28.66
CA GLN A 396 6.35 5.75 -28.06
C GLN A 396 5.75 4.78 -27.02
N ARG A 397 5.73 3.47 -27.28
CA ARG A 397 5.00 2.48 -26.47
C ARG A 397 5.87 1.66 -25.53
N ILE A 398 7.14 1.49 -25.84
CA ILE A 398 8.04 0.63 -25.06
C ILE A 398 9.08 1.47 -24.32
N TRP A 399 9.68 2.45 -24.98
CA TRP A 399 10.82 3.17 -24.42
C TRP A 399 10.43 4.42 -23.63
N ASN A 400 9.72 5.36 -24.26
CA ASN A 400 9.26 6.61 -23.66
C ASN A 400 7.84 6.49 -23.13
N LEU A 401 7.47 5.29 -22.68
CA LEU A 401 6.34 5.13 -21.79
C LEU A 401 6.69 5.83 -20.46
N ALA A 402 6.61 7.15 -20.46
CA ALA A 402 6.52 7.92 -19.26
C ALA A 402 5.33 7.32 -18.53
N CYS A 403 5.52 6.88 -17.28
CA CYS A 403 4.41 7.00 -16.34
C CYS A 403 3.90 8.42 -16.57
N SER A 404 2.69 8.56 -17.08
CA SER A 404 2.10 9.85 -17.40
C SER A 404 1.96 10.61 -16.08
N GLU A 405 3.03 11.26 -15.66
CA GLU A 405 3.10 12.13 -14.49
C GLU A 405 2.41 13.47 -14.79
N ASN A 406 1.94 13.68 -16.01
CA ASN A 406 1.11 14.81 -16.40
C ASN A 406 0.06 14.35 -17.43
N SER A 407 -1.14 13.96 -16.98
CA SER A 407 -2.31 13.90 -17.85
C SER A 407 -3.49 14.57 -17.15
N GLU A 408 -3.34 15.87 -16.89
CA GLU A 408 -4.49 16.79 -16.81
C GLU A 408 -4.77 17.48 -18.14
N GLN A 409 -4.08 17.14 -19.24
CA GLN A 409 -4.36 17.75 -20.54
C GLN A 409 -4.31 16.76 -21.70
N ALA A 410 -5.35 16.89 -22.55
CA ALA A 410 -5.55 16.35 -23.88
C ALA A 410 -6.04 14.89 -24.00
N VAL A 411 -7.37 14.73 -23.93
CA VAL A 411 -8.12 13.86 -24.86
C VAL A 411 -9.36 14.66 -25.30
N ASN A 412 -9.24 15.37 -26.41
CA ASN A 412 -10.40 15.87 -27.16
C ASN A 412 -10.71 14.83 -28.23
N GLU A 413 -11.70 13.98 -27.98
CA GLU A 413 -12.38 13.23 -29.03
C GLU A 413 -13.89 13.36 -28.84
N GLU A 414 -14.55 13.69 -29.95
CA GLU A 414 -15.95 14.08 -30.06
C GLU A 414 -16.87 12.91 -29.67
N SER A 415 -17.79 13.15 -28.73
CA SER A 415 -18.91 12.27 -28.48
C SER A 415 -20.23 13.01 -28.68
N GLU A 416 -21.03 12.53 -29.63
CA GLU A 416 -22.38 13.01 -29.92
C GLU A 416 -23.30 12.95 -28.68
N SER A 417 -24.07 14.01 -28.50
CA SER A 417 -24.92 14.23 -27.34
C SER A 417 -26.23 13.43 -27.45
N THR A 418 -26.39 12.39 -26.64
CA THR A 418 -27.71 11.87 -26.28
C THR A 418 -28.17 12.50 -24.96
N ASN A 419 -29.12 13.43 -25.06
CA ASN A 419 -29.79 14.08 -23.94
C ASN A 419 -30.54 13.07 -23.05
N GLY A 420 -29.90 12.63 -21.96
CA GLY A 420 -30.54 11.96 -20.83
C GLY A 420 -30.45 12.85 -19.59
N ARG A 421 -31.60 13.19 -18.98
CA ARG A 421 -31.68 13.97 -17.74
C ARG A 421 -30.89 13.29 -16.62
N GLY A 422 -29.68 13.78 -16.33
CA GLY A 422 -28.82 13.27 -15.28
C GLY A 422 -29.31 13.70 -13.90
N HIS A 423 -29.69 12.73 -13.08
CA HIS A 423 -29.83 12.94 -11.64
C HIS A 423 -28.41 13.15 -11.08
N ASP A 424 -28.10 14.31 -10.50
CA ASP A 424 -26.82 14.55 -9.83
C ASP A 424 -26.68 13.56 -8.65
N SER A 425 -26.03 12.41 -8.89
CA SER A 425 -25.71 11.45 -7.84
C SER A 425 -24.55 12.02 -7.02
N GLN A 426 -24.86 12.60 -5.86
CA GLN A 426 -23.85 12.95 -4.87
C GLN A 426 -23.17 11.66 -4.39
N ASN A 427 -21.88 11.53 -4.69
CA ASN A 427 -21.07 10.41 -4.21
C ASN A 427 -20.34 10.81 -2.93
N PHE A 428 -19.97 9.80 -2.16
CA PHE A 428 -19.23 9.95 -0.92
C PHE A 428 -17.84 9.35 -1.08
N GLY A 429 -16.83 10.01 -0.52
CA GLY A 429 -15.44 9.56 -0.55
C GLY A 429 -14.72 9.91 0.75
N PHE A 430 -13.39 9.77 0.73
CA PHE A 430 -12.53 10.12 1.85
C PHE A 430 -11.37 11.01 1.45
N ASP A 431 -11.03 11.94 2.33
CA ASP A 431 -9.72 12.58 2.34
C ASP A 431 -8.82 11.87 3.35
N VAL A 432 -7.53 11.86 3.06
CA VAL A 432 -6.51 11.41 4.00
C VAL A 432 -6.13 12.57 4.91
N LYS A 433 -6.44 12.47 6.21
CA LYS A 433 -6.11 13.51 7.20
C LYS A 433 -4.73 13.34 7.79
N ASN A 434 -4.31 12.10 8.03
CA ASN A 434 -3.02 11.79 8.61
C ASN A 434 -2.60 10.37 8.22
N ALA A 435 -1.30 10.11 8.23
CA ALA A 435 -0.72 8.79 8.15
C ALA A 435 0.53 8.75 9.02
N ALA A 436 0.78 7.63 9.70
CA ALA A 436 1.94 7.49 10.57
C ALA A 436 2.50 6.06 10.53
N LEU A 437 3.81 5.95 10.62
CA LEU A 437 4.51 4.68 10.83
C LEU A 437 5.00 4.62 12.26
N PHE A 438 4.89 3.45 12.88
CA PHE A 438 5.53 3.21 14.17
C PHE A 438 6.67 2.20 14.03
N PRO A 439 7.85 2.48 14.62
CA PRO A 439 8.20 3.69 15.36
C PRO A 439 8.53 4.91 14.45
N PRO A 440 8.53 6.15 14.98
CA PRO A 440 8.66 7.37 14.16
C PRO A 440 9.97 7.50 13.37
N GLU A 441 11.01 6.74 13.71
CA GLU A 441 12.26 6.67 12.93
C GLU A 441 12.02 6.16 11.50
N MET A 442 11.02 5.30 11.33
CA MET A 442 10.62 4.73 10.03
C MET A 442 10.14 5.82 9.06
N GLU A 443 9.51 6.86 9.60
CA GLU A 443 9.04 8.04 8.85
C GLU A 443 10.19 8.90 8.32
N LYS A 444 11.41 8.65 8.79
CA LYS A 444 12.65 9.30 8.37
C LYS A 444 13.52 8.39 7.51
N GLY A 445 12.97 7.27 7.05
CA GLY A 445 13.69 6.29 6.23
C GLY A 445 14.75 5.49 7.00
N MET A 446 14.65 5.41 8.33
CA MET A 446 15.60 4.71 9.19
C MET A 446 14.94 3.51 9.89
N TRP A 447 15.70 2.43 10.07
CA TRP A 447 15.25 1.28 10.86
C TRP A 447 15.91 1.27 12.25
N PRO A 448 15.16 1.41 13.35
CA PRO A 448 15.70 1.37 14.70
C PRO A 448 16.11 -0.05 15.11
N GLU A 449 17.29 -0.18 15.69
CA GLU A 449 17.87 -1.48 16.10
C GLU A 449 17.15 -2.12 17.29
N ASN A 450 16.42 -1.35 18.09
CA ASN A 450 15.66 -1.84 19.25
C ASN A 450 14.21 -2.23 18.92
N TYR A 451 13.78 -2.12 17.66
CA TYR A 451 12.43 -2.52 17.26
C TYR A 451 12.33 -4.04 17.12
N SER A 452 11.41 -4.65 17.88
CA SER A 452 11.35 -6.11 18.08
C SER A 452 10.02 -6.76 17.71
N LEU A 453 8.98 -5.97 17.42
CA LEU A 453 7.62 -6.47 17.17
C LEU A 453 7.57 -7.32 15.89
N SER A 454 8.18 -6.83 14.81
CA SER A 454 8.23 -7.49 13.50
C SER A 454 9.45 -6.98 12.72
N ASP A 455 9.72 -7.55 11.56
CA ASP A 455 10.58 -6.95 10.53
C ASP A 455 9.81 -5.97 9.63
N HIS A 456 8.52 -5.77 9.89
CA HIS A 456 7.70 -4.71 9.33
C HIS A 456 7.27 -3.67 10.37
N ALA A 457 6.96 -2.45 9.94
CA ALA A 457 6.42 -1.36 10.76
C ALA A 457 4.91 -1.23 10.51
N PRO A 458 4.07 -1.17 11.55
CA PRO A 458 2.65 -0.86 11.35
C PRO A 458 2.47 0.53 10.76
N LEU A 459 1.66 0.61 9.71
CA LEU A 459 1.21 1.85 9.07
C LEU A 459 -0.24 2.12 9.47
N THR A 460 -0.50 3.28 10.06
CA THR A 460 -1.85 3.74 10.42
C THR A 460 -2.24 4.98 9.63
N VAL A 461 -3.44 5.02 9.09
CA VAL A 461 -3.99 6.13 8.32
C VAL A 461 -5.31 6.59 8.93
N VAL A 462 -5.54 7.90 8.98
CA VAL A 462 -6.79 8.53 9.42
C VAL A 462 -7.49 9.13 8.21
N PHE A 463 -8.74 8.73 8.00
CA PHE A 463 -9.60 9.20 6.92
C PHE A 463 -10.72 10.08 7.45
N SER A 464 -11.04 11.14 6.71
CA SER A 464 -12.24 11.96 6.95
C SER A 464 -13.21 11.85 5.78
N PRO A 465 -14.52 11.81 6.03
CA PRO A 465 -15.53 11.83 4.97
C PRO A 465 -15.43 13.10 4.10
N VAL A 466 -15.54 12.97 2.78
CA VAL A 466 -15.64 14.09 1.83
C VAL A 466 -16.79 13.89 0.85
N ARG A 467 -17.43 15.00 0.46
CA ARG A 467 -18.52 15.00 -0.51
C ARG A 467 -17.89 15.11 -1.86
N MET A 468 -18.24 14.17 -2.71
CA MET A 468 -17.79 14.18 -4.08
C MET A 468 -18.92 14.74 -4.92
N PHE A 469 -18.74 16.00 -5.31
CA PHE A 469 -19.47 16.53 -6.46
C PHE A 469 -18.82 15.92 -7.68
N CYS A 470 -19.58 15.11 -8.41
CA CYS A 470 -19.18 14.73 -9.74
C CYS A 470 -19.05 16.01 -10.57
N SER A 471 -17.83 16.52 -10.78
CA SER A 471 -17.62 17.59 -11.72
C SER A 471 -18.17 17.15 -13.07
N GLN A 472 -19.09 17.95 -13.62
CA GLN A 472 -19.30 17.95 -15.05
C GLN A 472 -17.98 18.47 -15.63
N SER A 473 -17.30 17.69 -16.45
CA SER A 473 -16.30 18.28 -17.32
C SER A 473 -17.04 19.29 -18.18
N VAL A 474 -16.77 20.57 -17.95
CA VAL A 474 -17.14 21.60 -18.91
C VAL A 474 -16.36 21.25 -20.18
N CYS A 475 -17.12 21.14 -21.27
CA CYS A 475 -16.74 20.68 -22.60
C CYS A 475 -15.42 21.23 -23.12
#